data_AF-G5DYE0-F1
#
_entry.id   AF-G5DYE0-F1
#
_cell.length_a   1.000
_cell.length_b   1.000
_cell.length_c   1.000
_cell.angle_alpha   90.00
_cell.angle_beta   90.00
_cell.angle_gamma   90.00
#
_symmetry.space_group_name_H-M   'P 1'
#
loop_
_entity.id
_entity.type
_entity.pdbx_description
1 polymer ?
#
loop_
_entity_poly.entity_id
_entity_poly.type
_entity_poly.pdbx_seq_one_letter_code
_entity_poly.pdbx_strand_id
1 'polypeptide(L)'
;NMLTAQERNYVLNIANALYLQNGLHISDKFIQLMKKYFKAEVENVDFSQGSAAANHINLWVENQTNNHIRDLFLSTDFTNLTKLVLVNAVYFKGNWKSQFRPENTRTFSFTKDDESEVQIPMMYQKGEFPQVIIDHPFFFLIRNRKTGSVLFMGRVMHPE
;
A
#
# COMPACT_ATOMS: atom_id res chain seq x y z
N ASN A 1 -11.28 0.48 -12.76
CA ASN A 1 -10.24 -0.54 -12.54
C ASN A 1 -9.69 -0.54 -11.11
N MET A 2 -9.96 0.48 -10.29
CA MET A 2 -9.69 0.44 -8.85
C MET A 2 -10.73 -0.39 -8.09
N LEU A 3 -10.29 -1.21 -7.12
CA LEU A 3 -11.16 -1.76 -6.09
C LEU A 3 -11.23 -0.74 -4.95
N THR A 4 -12.27 0.07 -4.98
CA THR A 4 -12.55 1.06 -3.94
C THR A 4 -13.64 0.54 -3.05
N ALA A 5 -13.35 0.43 -1.75
CA ALA A 5 -14.36 0.30 -0.72
C ALA A 5 -14.33 1.59 0.10
N GLN A 6 -15.33 2.43 -0.12
CA GLN A 6 -15.57 3.61 0.70
C GLN A 6 -16.85 3.40 1.50
N GLU A 7 -16.69 3.35 2.81
CA GLU A 7 -17.79 3.27 3.75
C GLU A 7 -17.69 4.43 4.73
N ARG A 8 -18.73 4.66 5.56
CA ARG A 8 -18.72 5.74 6.57
C ARG A 8 -17.45 5.72 7.46
N ASN A 9 -16.82 4.57 7.63
CA ASN A 9 -15.75 4.36 8.61
C ASN A 9 -14.39 4.03 8.02
N TYR A 10 -14.23 3.88 6.70
CA TYR A 10 -12.91 3.68 6.10
C TYR A 10 -12.91 3.96 4.59
N VAL A 11 -11.73 4.27 4.08
CA VAL A 11 -11.37 4.28 2.66
C VAL A 11 -10.33 3.21 2.44
N LEU A 12 -10.59 2.31 1.49
CA LEU A 12 -9.63 1.33 0.99
C LEU A 12 -9.60 1.42 -0.53
N ASN A 13 -8.44 1.76 -1.07
CA ASN A 13 -8.16 1.73 -2.49
C ASN A 13 -7.09 0.67 -2.74
N ILE A 14 -7.42 -0.32 -3.57
CA ILE A 14 -6.46 -1.28 -4.11
C ILE A 14 -6.44 -1.10 -5.61
N ALA A 15 -5.26 -0.81 -6.16
CA ALA A 15 -5.06 -0.64 -7.59
C ALA A 15 -3.94 -1.55 -8.08
N ASN A 16 -4.21 -2.21 -9.21
CA ASN A 16 -3.27 -3.09 -9.89
C ASN A 16 -3.08 -2.56 -11.31
N ALA A 17 -1.86 -2.53 -11.79
CA ALA A 17 -1.56 -2.21 -13.18
C ALA A 17 -0.45 -3.11 -13.72
N LEU A 18 -0.55 -3.40 -15.01
CA LEU A 18 0.44 -4.11 -15.80
C LEU A 18 0.88 -3.21 -16.95
N TYR A 19 2.11 -2.71 -16.87
CA TYR A 19 2.70 -1.90 -17.92
C TYR A 19 3.61 -2.76 -18.79
N LEU A 20 3.42 -2.71 -20.10
CA LEU A 20 4.11 -3.54 -21.07
C LEU A 20 4.96 -2.68 -21.99
N GLN A 21 6.15 -3.14 -22.37
CA GLN A 21 6.94 -2.42 -23.36
C GLN A 21 6.19 -2.34 -24.67
N ASN A 22 6.31 -1.21 -25.38
CA ASN A 22 5.78 -1.07 -26.73
C ASN A 22 6.24 -2.23 -27.64
N GLY A 23 5.28 -2.83 -28.35
CA GLY A 23 5.52 -4.00 -29.22
C GLY A 23 5.65 -5.34 -28.50
N LEU A 24 5.60 -5.38 -27.16
CA LEU A 24 5.53 -6.65 -26.44
C LEU A 24 4.11 -7.23 -26.54
N HIS A 25 4.01 -8.41 -27.14
CA HIS A 25 2.77 -9.17 -27.20
C HIS A 25 2.70 -10.17 -26.05
N ILE A 26 1.64 -10.08 -25.26
CA ILE A 26 1.29 -11.04 -24.21
C ILE A 26 -0.03 -11.69 -24.57
N SER A 27 -0.22 -12.94 -24.16
CA SER A 27 -1.46 -13.69 -24.35
C SER A 27 -2.70 -12.86 -23.96
N ASP A 28 -3.66 -12.74 -24.89
CA ASP A 28 -4.94 -12.10 -24.62
C ASP A 28 -5.68 -12.73 -23.44
N LYS A 29 -5.56 -14.06 -23.29
CA LYS A 29 -6.11 -14.79 -22.15
C LYS A 29 -5.53 -14.28 -20.84
N PHE A 30 -4.23 -14.02 -20.78
CA PHE A 30 -3.59 -13.48 -19.58
C PHE A 30 -4.10 -12.06 -19.27
N ILE A 31 -4.16 -11.18 -20.28
CA ILE A 31 -4.70 -9.82 -20.13
C ILE A 31 -6.15 -9.85 -19.63
N GLN A 32 -6.98 -10.74 -20.17
CA GLN A 32 -8.36 -10.93 -19.74
C GLN A 32 -8.44 -11.40 -18.28
N LEU A 33 -7.59 -12.32 -17.85
CA LEU A 33 -7.55 -12.79 -16.45
C LEU A 33 -7.13 -11.66 -15.49
N MET A 34 -6.12 -10.88 -15.85
CA MET A 34 -5.65 -9.73 -15.06
C MET A 34 -6.76 -8.69 -14.87
N LYS A 35 -7.46 -8.32 -15.95
CA LYS A 35 -8.61 -7.41 -15.89
C LYS A 35 -9.79 -8.01 -15.10
N LYS A 36 -10.08 -9.30 -15.28
CA LYS A 36 -11.24 -9.96 -14.65
C LYS A 36 -11.08 -10.08 -13.14
N TYR A 37 -9.99 -10.69 -12.69
CA TYR A 37 -9.79 -11.10 -11.31
C TYR A 37 -9.09 -10.04 -10.47
N PHE A 38 -8.12 -9.33 -11.03
CA PHE A 38 -7.33 -8.33 -10.30
C PHE A 38 -7.79 -6.89 -10.57
N LYS A 39 -8.79 -6.73 -11.46
CA LYS A 39 -9.24 -5.42 -11.96
C LYS A 39 -8.09 -4.59 -12.54
N ALA A 40 -7.02 -5.24 -12.99
CA ALA A 40 -5.80 -4.57 -13.34
C ALA A 40 -5.97 -3.69 -14.59
N GLU A 41 -5.39 -2.50 -14.55
CA GLU A 41 -5.15 -1.70 -15.75
C GLU A 41 -4.02 -2.35 -16.55
N VAL A 42 -4.13 -2.32 -17.87
CA VAL A 42 -3.08 -2.87 -18.75
C VAL A 42 -2.81 -1.84 -19.82
N GLU A 43 -1.57 -1.39 -19.90
CA GLU A 43 -1.15 -0.30 -20.78
C GLU A 43 0.23 -0.60 -21.37
N ASN A 44 0.48 -0.08 -22.57
CA ASN A 44 1.79 -0.12 -23.20
C ASN A 44 2.54 1.20 -22.93
N VAL A 45 3.79 1.09 -22.48
CA VAL A 45 4.69 2.20 -22.13
C VAL A 45 6.02 1.98 -22.83
N ASP A 46 6.71 3.06 -23.22
CA ASP A 46 8.09 2.96 -23.69
C ASP A 46 9.08 3.12 -22.54
N PHE A 47 9.55 2.01 -22.00
CA PHE A 47 10.55 1.98 -20.92
C PHE A 47 11.96 2.40 -21.37
N SER A 48 12.22 2.55 -22.67
CA SER A 48 13.48 3.18 -23.12
C SER A 48 13.54 4.66 -22.74
N GLN A 49 12.38 5.30 -22.54
CA GLN A 49 12.23 6.66 -22.05
C GLN A 49 12.04 6.66 -20.53
N GLY A 50 13.07 6.25 -19.78
CA GLY A 50 12.92 5.94 -18.35
C GLY A 50 12.33 7.06 -17.48
N SER A 51 12.69 8.32 -17.76
CA SER A 51 12.10 9.48 -17.08
C SER A 51 10.60 9.64 -17.37
N ALA A 52 10.17 9.49 -18.62
CA ALA A 52 8.77 9.58 -19.01
C ALA A 52 7.96 8.40 -18.44
N ALA A 53 8.51 7.19 -18.47
CA ALA A 53 7.89 6.00 -17.91
C ALA A 53 7.70 6.12 -16.39
N ALA A 54 8.74 6.57 -15.65
CA ALA A 54 8.65 6.78 -14.21
C ALA A 54 7.61 7.84 -13.85
N ASN A 55 7.63 8.99 -14.51
CA ASN A 55 6.65 10.05 -14.25
C ASN A 55 5.22 9.58 -14.53
N HIS A 56 4.98 8.86 -15.62
CA HIS A 56 3.66 8.34 -15.97
C HIS A 56 3.14 7.35 -14.92
N ILE A 57 3.95 6.37 -14.54
CA ILE A 57 3.56 5.33 -13.59
C ILE A 57 3.40 5.91 -12.17
N ASN A 58 4.31 6.80 -11.74
CA ASN A 58 4.20 7.46 -10.44
C ASN A 58 2.94 8.32 -10.37
N LEU A 59 2.61 9.10 -11.41
CA LEU A 59 1.38 9.89 -11.42
C LEU A 59 0.13 9.00 -11.33
N TRP A 60 0.15 7.83 -11.99
CA TRP A 60 -0.92 6.85 -11.83
C TRP A 60 -1.00 6.37 -10.38
N VAL A 61 0.10 5.94 -9.76
CA VAL A 61 0.15 5.48 -8.35
C VAL A 61 -0.33 6.56 -7.38
N GLU A 62 0.09 7.80 -7.57
CA GLU A 62 -0.32 8.94 -6.76
C GLU A 62 -1.85 9.11 -6.78
N ASN A 63 -2.43 9.09 -7.98
CA ASN A 63 -3.87 9.21 -8.15
C ASN A 63 -4.64 8.05 -7.49
N GLN A 64 -4.12 6.82 -7.56
CA GLN A 64 -4.77 5.67 -6.91
C GLN A 64 -4.67 5.72 -5.37
N THR A 65 -3.67 6.43 -4.84
CA THR A 65 -3.31 6.42 -3.41
C THR A 65 -3.64 7.72 -2.69
N ASN A 66 -4.50 8.57 -3.28
CA ASN A 66 -4.83 9.89 -2.74
C ASN A 66 -3.58 10.74 -2.47
N ASN A 67 -2.61 10.68 -3.37
CA ASN A 67 -1.34 11.41 -3.35
C ASN A 67 -0.43 11.07 -2.16
N HIS A 68 -0.63 9.91 -1.50
CA HIS A 68 0.18 9.49 -0.36
C HIS A 68 1.38 8.62 -0.73
N ILE A 69 1.30 7.86 -1.82
CA ILE A 69 2.46 7.15 -2.38
C ILE A 69 2.89 7.92 -3.61
N ARG A 70 4.08 8.51 -3.52
CA ARG A 70 4.72 9.30 -4.58
C ARG A 70 6.06 8.68 -4.91
N ASP A 71 6.56 9.00 -6.09
CA ASP A 71 7.94 8.66 -6.49
C ASP A 71 8.28 7.18 -6.28
N LEU A 72 7.33 6.27 -6.55
CA LEU A 72 7.50 4.83 -6.37
C LEU A 72 8.66 4.29 -7.19
N PHE A 73 8.83 4.81 -8.40
CA PHE A 73 9.93 4.50 -9.31
C PHE A 73 10.78 5.72 -9.60
N LEU A 74 12.09 5.52 -9.67
CA LEU A 74 13.05 6.48 -10.20
C LEU A 74 13.17 6.32 -11.72
N SER A 75 13.63 7.37 -12.41
CA SER A 75 13.89 7.31 -13.86
C SER A 75 14.90 6.23 -14.25
N THR A 76 15.81 5.89 -13.33
CA THR A 76 16.84 4.85 -13.50
C THR A 76 16.31 3.42 -13.37
N ASP A 77 15.09 3.23 -12.87
CA ASP A 77 14.50 1.90 -12.71
C ASP A 77 14.02 1.30 -14.05
N PHE A 78 13.92 2.16 -15.08
CA PHE A 78 13.49 1.78 -16.43
C PHE A 78 14.62 1.92 -17.43
N THR A 79 14.82 0.87 -18.21
CA THR A 79 15.79 0.84 -19.30
C THR A 79 15.16 0.22 -20.54
N ASN A 80 15.86 0.25 -21.68
CA ASN A 80 15.45 -0.44 -22.89
C ASN A 80 15.32 -1.98 -22.73
N LEU A 81 15.89 -2.55 -21.66
CA LEU A 81 15.76 -3.97 -21.31
C LEU A 81 14.47 -4.26 -20.52
N THR A 82 13.84 -3.26 -19.92
CA THR A 82 12.58 -3.44 -19.20
C THR A 82 11.48 -3.80 -20.18
N LYS A 83 10.79 -4.92 -19.95
CA LYS A 83 9.71 -5.42 -20.82
C LYS A 83 8.33 -5.39 -20.16
N LEU A 84 8.27 -5.56 -18.86
CA LEU A 84 7.02 -5.68 -18.10
C LEU A 84 7.24 -5.13 -16.70
N VAL A 85 6.28 -4.35 -16.21
CA VAL A 85 6.24 -3.84 -14.84
C VAL A 85 4.87 -4.13 -14.26
N LEU A 86 4.84 -4.84 -13.14
CA LEU A 86 3.63 -5.07 -12.37
C LEU A 86 3.61 -4.12 -11.18
N VAL A 87 2.56 -3.31 -11.08
CA VAL A 87 2.39 -2.35 -10.00
C VAL A 87 1.18 -2.73 -9.17
N ASN A 88 1.39 -2.86 -7.85
CA ASN A 88 0.33 -2.98 -6.86
C ASN A 88 0.45 -1.81 -5.88
N ALA A 89 -0.61 -1.02 -5.76
CA ALA A 89 -0.68 0.12 -4.88
C ALA A 89 -1.90 0.00 -3.96
N VAL A 90 -1.69 0.14 -2.64
CA VAL A 90 -2.73 0.02 -1.64
C VAL A 90 -2.73 1.27 -0.76
N TYR A 91 -3.87 1.95 -0.72
CA TYR A 91 -4.12 3.04 0.22
C TYR A 91 -5.24 2.64 1.18
N PHE A 92 -4.97 2.79 2.47
CA PHE A 92 -5.95 2.52 3.52
C PHE A 92 -5.98 3.67 4.51
N LYS A 93 -7.19 4.16 4.79
CA LYS A 93 -7.47 5.12 5.85
C LYS A 93 -8.74 4.71 6.59
N GLY A 94 -8.57 4.18 7.79
CA GLY A 94 -9.68 3.80 8.67
C GLY A 94 -9.99 4.87 9.71
N ASN A 95 -11.27 5.02 10.04
CA ASN A 95 -11.71 5.72 11.24
C ASN A 95 -11.65 4.75 12.41
N TRP A 96 -10.96 5.14 13.47
CA TRP A 96 -10.99 4.41 14.73
C TRP A 96 -12.44 4.28 15.24
N LYS A 97 -12.81 3.10 15.74
CA LYS A 97 -14.11 2.90 16.43
C LYS A 97 -14.18 3.72 17.72
N SER A 98 -13.09 3.75 18.48
CA SER A 98 -12.85 4.68 19.60
C SER A 98 -11.75 5.63 19.17
N GLN A 99 -12.12 6.86 18.81
CA GLN A 99 -11.20 7.85 18.26
C GLN A 99 -10.30 8.45 19.34
N PHE A 100 -9.02 8.58 19.01
CA PHE A 100 -8.10 9.40 19.78
C PHE A 100 -8.53 10.86 19.69
N ARG A 101 -8.51 11.55 20.83
CA ARG A 101 -8.69 13.00 20.90
C ARG A 101 -7.37 13.68 20.50
N PRO A 102 -7.32 14.49 19.43
CA PRO A 102 -6.07 15.09 18.96
C PRO A 102 -5.31 15.88 20.04
N GLU A 103 -6.03 16.51 20.97
CA GLU A 103 -5.47 17.26 22.11
C GLU A 103 -4.71 16.39 23.12
N ASN A 104 -4.90 15.07 23.09
CA ASN A 104 -4.18 14.12 23.93
C ASN A 104 -2.91 13.58 23.25
N THR A 105 -2.70 13.86 21.97
CA THR A 105 -1.46 13.49 21.29
C THR A 105 -0.31 14.32 21.85
N ARG A 106 0.74 13.64 22.31
CA ARG A 106 1.90 14.28 22.96
C ARG A 106 3.19 13.72 22.39
N THR A 107 4.23 14.54 22.40
CA THR A 107 5.56 14.12 21.98
C THR A 107 6.14 13.13 23.00
N PHE A 108 6.63 11.98 22.51
CA PHE A 108 7.33 10.95 23.29
C PHE A 108 8.56 10.45 22.52
N SER A 109 9.57 9.97 23.25
CA SER A 109 10.69 9.22 22.67
C SER A 109 10.21 7.89 22.10
N PHE A 110 10.66 7.55 20.90
CA PHE A 110 10.54 6.24 20.27
C PHE A 110 11.94 5.73 19.95
N THR A 111 12.29 4.56 20.48
CA THR A 111 13.57 3.90 20.24
C THR A 111 13.47 3.07 18.97
N LYS A 112 14.37 3.32 18.01
CA LYS A 112 14.48 2.56 16.77
C LYS A 112 15.21 1.23 17.02
N ASP A 113 15.24 0.40 15.98
CA ASP A 113 16.00 -0.85 15.94
C ASP A 113 17.51 -0.66 16.13
N ASP A 114 18.05 0.46 15.65
CA ASP A 114 19.43 0.89 15.85
C ASP A 114 19.70 1.52 17.23
N GLU A 115 18.79 1.33 18.20
CA GLU A 115 18.80 1.88 19.56
C GLU A 115 18.73 3.41 19.66
N SER A 116 18.74 4.15 18.55
CA SER A 116 18.65 5.60 18.60
C SER A 116 17.22 6.08 18.80
N GLU A 117 17.06 7.20 19.50
CA GLU A 117 15.76 7.77 19.82
C GLU A 117 15.33 8.86 18.85
N VAL A 118 14.03 8.87 18.55
CA VAL A 118 13.36 9.95 17.81
C VAL A 118 12.13 10.44 18.59
N GLN A 119 11.86 11.74 18.53
CA GLN A 119 10.66 12.32 19.15
C GLN A 119 9.48 12.21 18.19
N ILE A 120 8.41 11.52 18.59
CA ILE A 120 7.22 11.30 17.76
C ILE A 120 5.94 11.81 18.44
N PRO A 121 4.93 12.27 17.67
CA PRO A 121 3.60 12.56 18.21
C PRO A 121 2.87 11.26 18.53
N MET A 122 2.94 10.82 19.79
CA MET A 122 2.29 9.61 20.28
C MET A 122 0.83 9.88 20.63
N MET A 123 -0.08 9.15 19.99
CA MET A 123 -1.51 9.24 20.29
C MET A 123 -1.81 8.59 21.65
N TYR A 124 -2.69 9.19 22.44
CA TYR A 124 -3.06 8.69 23.76
C TYR A 124 -4.58 8.65 23.97
N GLN A 125 -5.09 7.53 24.48
CA GLN A 125 -6.44 7.40 25.00
C GLN A 125 -6.46 6.41 26.17
N LYS A 126 -7.44 6.58 27.06
CA LYS A 126 -7.73 5.63 28.14
C LYS A 126 -9.17 5.15 27.97
N GLY A 127 -9.41 3.86 28.12
CA GLY A 127 -10.72 3.25 27.97
C GLY A 127 -10.67 1.75 28.25
N GLU A 128 -11.83 1.10 28.16
CA GLU A 128 -11.92 -0.36 28.26
C GLU A 128 -11.59 -0.98 26.89
N PHE A 129 -10.37 -1.53 26.79
CA PHE A 129 -9.92 -2.27 25.63
C PHE A 129 -9.55 -3.69 26.05
N PRO A 130 -9.78 -4.71 25.19
CA PRO A 130 -9.28 -6.05 25.46
C PRO A 130 -7.77 -6.00 25.68
N GLN A 131 -7.30 -6.51 26.83
CA GLN A 131 -5.88 -6.71 27.04
C GLN A 131 -5.42 -7.84 26.12
N VAL A 132 -4.41 -7.57 25.31
CA VAL A 132 -3.74 -8.58 24.49
C VAL A 132 -2.31 -8.67 25.00
N ILE A 133 -1.95 -9.82 25.55
CA ILE A 133 -0.58 -10.15 25.93
C ILE A 133 0.05 -10.86 24.74
N ILE A 134 1.19 -10.37 24.29
CA ILE A 134 1.89 -10.89 23.12
C ILE A 134 3.35 -11.13 23.52
N ASP A 135 3.60 -12.26 24.18
CA ASP A 135 4.88 -12.66 24.78
C ASP A 135 5.57 -13.81 24.01
N HIS A 136 5.02 -14.21 22.86
CA HIS A 136 5.55 -15.27 21.99
C HIS A 136 5.37 -14.89 20.51
N PRO A 137 6.12 -15.52 19.58
CA PRO A 137 5.99 -15.24 18.14
C PRO A 137 4.55 -15.28 17.65
N PHE A 138 4.14 -14.28 16.89
CA PHE A 138 2.75 -14.13 16.47
C PHE A 138 2.64 -13.65 15.02
N PHE A 139 1.52 -13.99 14.39
CA PHE A 139 1.12 -13.42 13.11
C PHE A 139 0.08 -12.32 13.36
N PHE A 140 0.18 -11.23 12.61
CA PHE A 140 -0.87 -10.23 12.55
C PHE A 140 -1.40 -10.11 11.13
N LEU A 141 -2.70 -9.85 11.04
CA LEU A 141 -3.44 -9.71 9.80
C LEU A 141 -4.26 -8.44 9.86
N ILE A 142 -4.09 -7.58 8.85
CA ILE A 142 -5.05 -6.51 8.59
C ILE A 142 -5.97 -7.04 7.51
N ARG A 143 -7.24 -7.25 7.84
CA ARG A 143 -8.25 -7.84 6.96
C ARG A 143 -9.46 -6.93 6.85
N ASN A 144 -10.00 -6.78 5.64
CA ASN A 144 -11.32 -6.19 5.46
C ASN A 144 -12.40 -7.13 6.02
N ARG A 145 -13.14 -6.69 7.04
CA ARG A 145 -14.16 -7.51 7.72
C ARG A 145 -15.34 -7.91 6.83
N LYS A 146 -15.70 -7.09 5.83
CA LYS A 146 -16.85 -7.33 4.96
C LYS A 146 -16.54 -8.26 3.80
N THR A 147 -15.46 -7.99 3.07
CA THR A 147 -15.10 -8.80 1.89
C THR A 147 -14.34 -10.06 2.26
N GLY A 148 -13.75 -10.08 3.46
CA GLY A 148 -12.89 -11.16 3.90
C GLY A 148 -11.44 -11.06 3.39
N SER A 149 -11.12 -10.08 2.55
CA SER A 149 -9.80 -9.92 1.94
C SER A 149 -8.72 -9.56 2.97
N VAL A 150 -7.60 -10.29 2.96
CA VAL A 150 -6.39 -9.93 3.71
C VAL A 150 -5.69 -8.79 2.97
N LEU A 151 -5.43 -7.69 3.67
CA LEU A 151 -4.74 -6.50 3.16
C LEU A 151 -3.26 -6.55 3.50
N PHE A 152 -2.95 -6.92 4.74
CA PHE A 152 -1.58 -7.10 5.21
C PHE A 152 -1.50 -8.36 6.06
N MET A 153 -0.37 -9.04 5.96
CA MET A 153 0.00 -10.16 6.81
C MET A 153 1.45 -9.96 7.22
N GLY A 154 1.72 -10.06 8.50
CA GLY A 154 3.07 -9.98 9.05
C GLY A 154 3.27 -11.02 10.14
N ARG A 155 4.53 -11.25 10.48
CA ARG A 155 4.93 -12.04 11.64
C ARG A 155 5.92 -11.25 12.48
N VAL A 156 5.85 -11.44 13.79
CA VAL A 156 6.83 -10.92 14.74
C VAL A 156 7.41 -12.12 15.46
N MET A 157 8.74 -12.27 15.41
CA MET A 157 9.43 -13.45 15.94
C MET A 157 10.01 -13.25 17.34
N HIS A 158 10.26 -12.00 17.73
CA HIS A 158 10.86 -11.63 19.01
C HIS A 158 10.05 -10.47 19.60
N PRO A 159 8.86 -10.74 20.17
CA PRO A 159 8.15 -9.73 20.95
C PRO A 159 8.94 -9.40 22.21
N GLU A 160 9.02 -8.10 22.52
CA GLU A 160 9.53 -7.58 23.79
C GLU A 160 8.48 -7.69 24.91
#